data_AF-A0A7S1BUF0-F1
#
_entry.id   AF-A0A7S1BUF0-F1
#
_cell.length_a   1.000
_cell.length_b   1.000
_cell.length_c   1.000
_cell.angle_alpha   90.00
_cell.angle_beta   90.00
_cell.angle_gamma   90.00
#
_symmetry.space_group_name_H-M   'P 1'
#
loop_
_entity.id
_entity.type
_entity.pdbx_description
1 polymer ?
#
loop_
_entity_poly.entity_id
_entity_poly.type
_entity_poly.pdbx_seq_one_letter_code
_entity_poly.pdbx_strand_id
1 'polypeptide(L)'
;MSGIKMLTQTLLALSKYHPVVIEGMGNYDPRPATTVASNVHSHLRRHWSTRPPDPRPKLIITQGDPLAARGISAITPAVAALMRVDRGLVVLDPSIADYHTRDADRDGVVLEMRYSELAAALEEGRGAGTVRDIEAAVEKSIEAKNSRRKHLGKPPLKEYFRDFALLQEATKAACLLICGDITVAHTAQNISEFSVTSFYQTGLELGLYEKHQMVSYIDKDDLDFEKIDKR
;
A
#
# COMPACT_ATOMS: atom_id res chain seq x y z
N MET A 1 17.80 13.27 -21.88
CA MET A 1 17.67 11.84 -21.53
C MET A 1 18.52 11.60 -20.29
N SER A 2 17.95 11.82 -19.11
CA SER A 2 18.62 11.55 -17.82
C SER A 2 18.42 10.06 -17.56
N GLY A 3 19.47 9.27 -17.78
CA GLY A 3 19.45 7.83 -17.60
C GLY A 3 19.46 7.50 -16.11
N ILE A 4 18.36 6.92 -15.64
CA ILE A 4 18.33 6.12 -14.41
C ILE A 4 19.47 5.08 -14.55
N LYS A 5 20.49 5.13 -13.70
CA LYS A 5 21.49 4.06 -13.59
C LYS A 5 20.75 2.76 -13.23
N MET A 6 21.27 1.65 -13.76
CA MET A 6 20.70 0.30 -13.73
C MET A 6 19.63 0.06 -12.65
N LEU A 7 18.36 0.21 -13.05
CA LEU A 7 17.25 -0.46 -12.37
C LEU A 7 17.56 -1.97 -12.30
N THR A 8 17.26 -2.59 -11.16
CA THR A 8 17.39 -4.05 -11.05
C THR A 8 16.50 -4.71 -12.12
N GLN A 9 16.82 -5.94 -12.54
CA GLN A 9 16.01 -6.64 -13.54
C GLN A 9 14.54 -6.72 -13.11
N THR A 10 14.29 -6.83 -11.81
CA THR A 10 12.95 -6.80 -11.21
C THR A 10 12.25 -5.46 -11.43
N LEU A 11 12.90 -4.33 -11.16
CA LEU A 11 12.29 -3.00 -11.38
C LEU A 11 12.06 -2.71 -12.87
N LEU A 12 12.94 -3.18 -13.75
CA LEU A 12 12.71 -3.15 -15.20
C LEU A 12 11.49 -3.99 -15.59
N ALA A 13 11.29 -5.16 -14.98
CA ALA A 13 10.10 -5.96 -15.21
C ALA A 13 8.83 -5.26 -14.69
N LEU A 14 8.89 -4.60 -13.53
CA LEU A 14 7.78 -3.82 -12.96
C LEU A 14 7.29 -2.73 -13.94
N SER A 15 8.19 -2.02 -14.62
CA SER A 15 7.84 -0.93 -15.57
C SER A 15 6.90 -1.35 -16.71
N LYS A 16 6.77 -2.67 -16.96
CA LYS A 16 5.89 -3.25 -17.98
C LYS A 16 4.43 -3.38 -17.51
N TYR A 17 4.13 -3.06 -16.26
CA TYR A 17 2.81 -3.18 -15.66
C TYR A 17 2.20 -1.82 -15.31
N HIS A 18 0.89 -1.84 -15.12
CA HIS A 18 0.15 -0.83 -14.37
C HIS A 18 -0.05 -1.33 -12.93
N PRO A 19 0.66 -0.76 -11.93
CA PRO A 19 0.55 -1.20 -10.55
C PRO A 19 -0.79 -0.79 -9.94
N VAL A 20 -1.45 -1.74 -9.28
CA VAL A 20 -2.68 -1.52 -8.51
C VAL A 20 -2.38 -1.87 -7.06
N VAL A 21 -2.19 -0.85 -6.22
CA VAL A 21 -1.94 -1.01 -4.78
C VAL A 21 -3.28 -1.02 -4.05
N ILE A 22 -3.52 -2.01 -3.21
CA ILE A 22 -4.75 -2.10 -2.41
C ILE A 22 -4.36 -2.11 -0.94
N GLU A 23 -4.89 -1.16 -0.17
CA GLU A 23 -4.58 -1.00 1.25
C GLU A 23 -5.84 -1.11 2.11
N GLY A 24 -5.67 -1.65 3.32
CA GLY A 24 -6.81 -1.98 4.16
C GLY A 24 -6.47 -2.47 5.54
N MET A 25 -7.53 -2.81 6.27
CA MET A 25 -7.39 -3.49 7.55
C MET A 25 -6.71 -4.84 7.38
N GLY A 26 -5.87 -5.19 8.36
CA GLY A 26 -5.28 -6.52 8.46
C GLY A 26 -6.30 -7.57 8.89
N ASN A 27 -5.83 -8.68 9.46
CA ASN A 27 -6.66 -9.85 9.82
C ASN A 27 -7.82 -9.59 10.81
N TYR A 28 -7.89 -8.39 11.40
CA TYR A 28 -8.97 -7.94 12.27
C TYR A 28 -10.18 -7.36 11.52
N ASP A 29 -10.14 -7.29 10.18
CA ASP A 29 -11.32 -6.91 9.38
C ASP A 29 -12.49 -7.89 9.66
N PRO A 30 -13.64 -7.42 10.16
CA PRO A 30 -14.77 -8.30 10.46
C PRO A 30 -15.53 -8.74 9.21
N ARG A 31 -15.32 -8.07 8.07
CA ARG A 31 -16.09 -8.30 6.85
C ARG A 31 -15.57 -9.54 6.10
N PRO A 32 -16.45 -10.26 5.36
CA PRO A 32 -16.00 -11.32 4.46
C PRO A 32 -15.08 -10.76 3.36
N ALA A 33 -13.89 -11.35 3.21
CA ALA A 33 -12.90 -10.89 2.22
C ALA A 33 -13.44 -10.93 0.78
N THR A 34 -14.30 -11.91 0.45
CA THR A 34 -14.95 -12.03 -0.86
C THR A 34 -15.89 -10.87 -1.17
N THR A 35 -16.64 -10.39 -0.17
CA THR A 35 -17.51 -9.21 -0.30
C THR A 35 -16.66 -7.97 -0.55
N VAL A 36 -15.65 -7.73 0.30
CA VAL A 36 -14.78 -6.56 0.16
C VAL A 36 -14.02 -6.58 -1.16
N ALA A 37 -13.52 -7.74 -1.61
CA ALA A 37 -12.87 -7.89 -2.90
C ALA A 37 -13.81 -7.59 -4.08
N SER A 38 -15.07 -8.02 -4.01
CA SER A 38 -16.08 -7.73 -5.05
C SER A 38 -16.38 -6.23 -5.13
N ASN A 39 -16.46 -5.55 -3.98
CA ASN A 39 -16.65 -4.11 -3.91
C ASN A 39 -15.45 -3.36 -4.49
N VAL A 40 -14.23 -3.70 -4.06
CA VAL A 40 -12.98 -3.11 -4.59
C VAL A 40 -12.89 -3.30 -6.11
N HIS A 41 -13.16 -4.52 -6.61
CA HIS A 41 -13.16 -4.77 -8.05
C HIS A 41 -14.19 -3.90 -8.80
N SER A 42 -15.39 -3.74 -8.26
CA SER A 42 -16.43 -2.89 -8.85
C SER A 42 -16.01 -1.41 -8.86
N HIS A 43 -15.39 -0.94 -7.77
CA HIS A 43 -14.86 0.43 -7.67
C HIS A 43 -13.70 0.68 -8.64
N LEU A 44 -12.77 -0.27 -8.78
CA LEU A 44 -11.69 -0.20 -9.77
C LEU A 44 -12.25 -0.08 -11.19
N ARG A 45 -13.21 -0.92 -11.56
CA ARG A 45 -13.88 -0.85 -12.87
C ARG A 45 -14.57 0.49 -13.11
N ARG A 46 -15.26 1.02 -12.09
CA ARG A 46 -15.91 2.33 -12.18
C ARG A 46 -14.89 3.45 -12.34
N HIS A 47 -13.83 3.45 -11.54
CA HIS A 47 -12.75 4.43 -11.62
C HIS A 47 -12.17 4.45 -13.03
N TRP A 48 -11.78 3.29 -13.55
CA TRP A 48 -11.20 3.13 -14.89
C TRP A 48 -12.17 3.44 -16.04
N SER A 49 -13.48 3.33 -15.84
CA SER A 49 -14.46 3.74 -16.85
C SER A 49 -14.47 5.26 -17.09
N THR A 50 -14.09 6.05 -16.08
CA THR A 50 -14.02 7.52 -16.15
C THR A 50 -12.60 8.02 -16.37
N ARG A 51 -11.61 7.23 -15.95
CA ARG A 51 -10.17 7.48 -16.10
C ARG A 51 -9.49 6.19 -16.55
N PRO A 52 -9.53 5.86 -17.86
CA PRO A 52 -8.91 4.64 -18.36
C PRO A 52 -7.44 4.60 -17.94
N PRO A 53 -6.99 3.51 -17.29
CA PRO A 53 -5.59 3.35 -16.96
C PRO A 53 -4.83 3.11 -18.26
N ASP A 54 -3.51 3.19 -18.18
CA ASP A 54 -2.68 2.82 -19.31
C ASP A 54 -2.92 1.35 -19.75
N PRO A 55 -2.62 1.01 -21.03
CA PRO A 55 -2.99 -0.27 -21.61
C PRO A 55 -2.15 -1.45 -21.10
N ARG A 56 -1.10 -1.22 -20.30
CA ARG A 56 -0.26 -2.30 -19.75
C ARG A 56 -1.08 -3.27 -18.89
N PRO A 57 -0.63 -4.53 -18.77
CA PRO A 57 -1.22 -5.48 -17.83
C PRO A 57 -1.23 -4.92 -16.41
N LYS A 58 -2.30 -5.20 -15.68
CA LYS A 58 -2.49 -4.72 -14.31
C LYS A 58 -1.76 -5.70 -13.40
N LEU A 59 -1.12 -5.20 -12.35
CA LEU A 59 -0.42 -6.02 -11.37
C LEU A 59 -0.90 -5.61 -9.98
N ILE A 60 -1.55 -6.54 -9.25
CA ILE A 60 -1.95 -6.24 -7.86
C ILE A 60 -0.70 -6.24 -6.99
N ILE A 61 -0.33 -5.09 -6.43
CA ILE A 61 0.83 -4.95 -5.56
C ILE A 61 0.40 -5.19 -4.11
N THR A 62 1.04 -6.16 -3.46
CA THR A 62 0.86 -6.52 -2.05
C THR A 62 2.11 -6.17 -1.24
N GLN A 63 1.95 -5.91 0.06
CA GLN A 63 3.00 -5.36 0.93
C GLN A 63 3.40 -6.34 2.05
N GLY A 64 3.45 -7.63 1.73
CA GLY A 64 3.95 -8.69 2.61
C GLY A 64 3.10 -8.95 3.85
N ASP A 65 1.80 -8.66 3.79
CA ASP A 65 0.87 -9.08 4.84
C ASP A 65 0.89 -10.60 5.01
N PRO A 66 0.92 -11.11 6.25
CA PRO A 66 0.92 -12.54 6.50
C PRO A 66 -0.39 -13.18 6.06
N LEU A 67 -0.31 -14.42 5.57
CA LEU A 67 -1.48 -15.17 5.13
C LEU A 67 -2.52 -15.27 6.26
N ALA A 68 -3.73 -14.80 5.98
CA ALA A 68 -4.85 -14.85 6.93
C ALA A 68 -6.16 -15.10 6.20
N ALA A 69 -7.17 -15.60 6.91
CA ALA A 69 -8.49 -15.87 6.34
C ALA A 69 -9.35 -14.61 6.11
N ARG A 70 -8.88 -13.44 6.59
CA ARG A 70 -9.59 -12.15 6.56
C ARG A 70 -8.61 -11.00 6.38
N GLY A 71 -9.15 -9.81 6.09
CA GLY A 71 -8.35 -8.61 5.90
C GLY A 71 -7.60 -8.60 4.58
N ILE A 72 -6.67 -7.67 4.45
CA ILE A 72 -6.01 -7.35 3.19
C ILE A 72 -5.29 -8.55 2.54
N SER A 73 -4.71 -9.46 3.33
CA SER A 73 -4.06 -10.67 2.82
C SER A 73 -5.03 -11.69 2.22
N ALA A 74 -6.31 -11.68 2.62
CA ALA A 74 -7.35 -12.47 1.96
C ALA A 74 -8.03 -11.71 0.80
N ILE A 75 -8.12 -10.37 0.91
CA ILE A 75 -8.79 -9.52 -0.09
C ILE A 75 -7.98 -9.42 -1.38
N THR A 76 -6.68 -9.18 -1.30
CA THR A 76 -5.85 -8.93 -2.49
C THR A 76 -5.73 -10.13 -3.44
N PRO A 77 -5.56 -11.41 -3.00
CA PRO A 77 -5.67 -12.55 -3.90
C PRO A 77 -7.05 -12.67 -4.54
N ALA A 78 -8.12 -12.41 -3.77
CA ALA A 78 -9.48 -12.48 -4.30
C ALA A 78 -9.75 -11.40 -5.37
N VAL A 79 -9.23 -10.18 -5.21
CA VAL A 79 -9.30 -9.13 -6.24
C VAL A 79 -8.49 -9.54 -7.48
N ALA A 80 -7.28 -10.07 -7.31
CA ALA A 80 -6.45 -10.54 -8.42
C ALA A 80 -7.16 -11.64 -9.22
N ALA A 81 -7.81 -12.60 -8.54
CA ALA A 81 -8.60 -13.66 -9.17
C ALA A 81 -9.83 -13.12 -9.93
N LEU A 82 -10.57 -12.17 -9.35
CA LEU A 82 -11.71 -11.52 -10.01
C LEU A 82 -11.28 -10.78 -11.29
N MET A 83 -10.11 -10.15 -11.26
CA MET A 83 -9.55 -9.41 -12.40
C MET A 83 -8.79 -10.30 -13.39
N ARG A 84 -8.45 -11.53 -13.00
CA ARG A 84 -7.59 -12.47 -13.75
C ARG A 84 -6.23 -11.87 -14.07
N VAL A 85 -5.58 -11.32 -13.05
CA VAL A 85 -4.27 -10.68 -13.15
C VAL A 85 -3.29 -11.26 -12.15
N ASP A 86 -2.00 -11.10 -12.42
CA ASP A 86 -0.93 -11.53 -11.54
C ASP A 86 -0.78 -10.61 -10.33
N ARG A 87 0.01 -11.06 -9.35
CA ARG A 87 0.39 -10.27 -8.16
C ARG A 87 1.87 -9.90 -8.19
N GLY A 88 2.16 -8.72 -7.66
CA GLY A 88 3.48 -8.30 -7.23
C GLY A 88 3.55 -8.25 -5.70
N LEU A 89 4.73 -8.47 -5.16
CA LEU A 89 4.99 -8.45 -3.73
C LEU A 89 6.13 -7.49 -3.42
N VAL A 90 5.92 -6.63 -2.43
CA VAL A 90 6.97 -5.82 -1.81
C VAL A 90 7.13 -6.25 -0.37
N VAL A 91 8.35 -6.61 0.03
CA VAL A 91 8.68 -7.00 1.41
C VAL A 91 9.68 -6.03 2.03
N LEU A 92 9.63 -5.91 3.35
CA LEU A 92 10.72 -5.31 4.12
C LEU A 92 11.98 -6.17 3.98
N ASP A 93 13.12 -5.50 4.02
CA ASP A 93 14.41 -6.17 4.10
C ASP A 93 14.53 -6.96 5.42
N PRO A 94 15.17 -8.14 5.44
CA PRO A 94 15.31 -8.94 6.67
C PRO A 94 16.00 -8.21 7.82
N SER A 95 16.83 -7.21 7.52
CA SER A 95 17.46 -6.35 8.53
C SER A 95 16.49 -5.38 9.23
N ILE A 96 15.30 -5.16 8.66
CA ILE A 96 14.23 -4.36 9.25
C ILE A 96 13.25 -5.28 10.00
N ALA A 97 12.76 -6.32 9.31
CA ALA A 97 11.81 -7.28 9.87
C ALA A 97 11.96 -8.64 9.17
N ASP A 98 12.76 -9.54 9.74
CA ASP A 98 13.03 -10.87 9.18
C ASP A 98 11.77 -11.74 8.99
N TYR A 99 10.79 -11.60 9.88
CA TYR A 99 9.51 -12.29 9.82
C TYR A 99 8.65 -11.84 8.63
N HIS A 100 8.79 -10.60 8.16
CA HIS A 100 7.90 -10.03 7.13
C HIS A 100 8.07 -10.77 5.81
N THR A 101 9.32 -10.97 5.35
CA THR A 101 9.57 -11.74 4.14
C THR A 101 9.23 -13.22 4.30
N ARG A 102 9.45 -13.81 5.48
CA ARG A 102 9.15 -15.23 5.75
C ARG A 102 7.66 -15.52 5.66
N ASP A 103 6.84 -14.63 6.22
CA ASP A 103 5.40 -14.86 6.41
C ASP A 103 4.55 -14.30 5.26
N ALA A 104 5.15 -13.55 4.33
CA ALA A 104 4.48 -12.97 3.18
C ALA A 104 3.87 -14.03 2.24
N ASP A 105 2.61 -13.79 1.88
CA ASP A 105 1.89 -14.59 0.90
C ASP A 105 2.45 -14.39 -0.53
N ARG A 106 2.87 -15.51 -1.15
CA ARG A 106 3.50 -15.54 -2.48
C ARG A 106 2.65 -16.21 -3.55
N ASP A 107 1.42 -16.60 -3.24
CA ASP A 107 0.58 -17.31 -4.21
C ASP A 107 0.31 -16.44 -5.48
N GLY A 108 0.56 -16.93 -6.69
CA GLY A 108 0.40 -16.10 -7.90
C GLY A 108 1.24 -14.81 -7.95
N VAL A 109 2.30 -14.69 -7.14
CA VAL A 109 3.26 -13.58 -7.23
C VAL A 109 4.23 -13.86 -8.38
N VAL A 110 4.32 -12.92 -9.33
CA VAL A 110 5.23 -12.99 -10.49
C VAL A 110 6.41 -12.04 -10.39
N LEU A 111 6.35 -11.05 -9.49
CA LEU A 111 7.42 -10.11 -9.19
C LEU A 111 7.52 -9.89 -7.69
N GLU A 112 8.72 -10.06 -7.13
CA GLU A 112 9.02 -9.77 -5.71
C GLU A 112 10.15 -8.73 -5.63
N MET A 113 9.91 -7.66 -4.87
CA MET A 113 10.83 -6.54 -4.67
C MET A 113 11.06 -6.31 -3.17
N ARG A 114 12.21 -5.73 -2.83
CA ARG A 114 12.50 -5.28 -1.46
C ARG A 114 12.23 -3.79 -1.30
N TYR A 115 11.90 -3.39 -0.07
CA TYR A 115 11.82 -1.98 0.32
C TYR A 115 13.09 -1.22 -0.07
N SER A 116 14.28 -1.76 0.21
CA SER A 116 15.56 -1.13 -0.13
C SER A 116 15.74 -0.87 -1.64
N GLU A 117 15.24 -1.76 -2.51
CA GLU A 117 15.29 -1.55 -3.97
C GLU A 117 14.40 -0.38 -4.40
N LEU A 118 13.20 -0.28 -3.81
CA LEU A 118 12.27 0.83 -4.09
C LEU A 118 12.78 2.15 -3.52
N ALA A 119 13.34 2.13 -2.32
CA ALA A 119 13.96 3.29 -1.69
C ALA A 119 15.15 3.81 -2.52
N ALA A 120 16.01 2.92 -3.01
CA ALA A 120 17.12 3.30 -3.89
C ALA A 120 16.62 3.92 -5.21
N ALA A 121 15.57 3.34 -5.81
CA ALA A 121 14.97 3.90 -7.02
C ALA A 121 14.37 5.30 -6.78
N LEU A 122 13.79 5.56 -5.61
CA LEU A 122 13.27 6.87 -5.24
C LEU A 122 14.38 7.91 -5.07
N GLU A 123 15.45 7.58 -4.34
CA GLU A 123 16.62 8.46 -4.18
C GLU A 123 17.21 8.85 -5.53
N GLU A 124 17.28 7.90 -6.46
CA GLU A 124 17.82 8.15 -7.79
C GLU A 124 16.86 8.94 -8.69
N GLY A 125 15.59 8.55 -8.76
CA GLY A 125 14.65 9.09 -9.74
C GLY A 125 13.90 10.35 -9.29
N ARG A 126 13.74 10.57 -7.98
CA ARG A 126 13.11 11.79 -7.43
C ARG A 126 14.12 12.76 -6.81
N GLY A 127 15.31 12.28 -6.48
CA GLY A 127 16.42 13.09 -6.00
C GLY A 127 16.83 12.73 -4.57
N ALA A 128 18.10 13.02 -4.28
CA ALA A 128 18.73 12.70 -3.01
C ALA A 128 17.97 13.33 -1.83
N GLY A 129 17.58 12.51 -0.85
CA GLY A 129 16.83 12.91 0.33
C GLY A 129 15.34 12.59 0.27
N THR A 130 14.83 12.08 -0.86
CA THR A 130 13.40 11.71 -0.99
C THR A 130 12.96 10.74 0.10
N VAL A 131 13.75 9.69 0.37
CA VAL A 131 13.39 8.68 1.39
C VAL A 131 13.43 9.30 2.78
N ARG A 132 14.43 10.15 3.06
CA ARG A 132 14.52 10.88 4.33
C ARG A 132 13.31 11.80 4.56
N ASP A 133 12.79 12.42 3.51
CA ASP A 133 11.61 13.29 3.60
C ASP A 133 10.35 12.47 3.91
N ILE A 134 10.21 11.27 3.30
CA ILE A 134 9.16 10.31 3.64
C ILE A 134 9.27 9.89 5.11
N GLU A 135 10.47 9.53 5.56
CA GLU A 135 10.73 9.16 6.96
C GLU A 135 10.33 10.27 7.93
N ALA A 136 10.79 11.50 7.70
CA ALA A 136 10.47 12.63 8.55
C ALA A 136 8.96 12.90 8.63
N ALA A 137 8.24 12.76 7.52
CA ALA A 137 6.80 12.97 7.49
C ALA A 137 6.01 11.83 8.17
N VAL A 138 6.47 10.59 8.06
CA VAL A 138 5.92 9.45 8.81
C VAL A 138 6.14 9.63 10.30
N GLU A 139 7.36 10.01 10.74
CA GLU A 139 7.66 10.25 12.15
C GLU A 139 6.79 11.37 12.74
N LYS A 140 6.68 12.49 12.04
CA LYS A 140 5.79 13.59 12.44
C LYS A 140 4.34 13.14 12.59
N SER A 141 3.87 12.29 11.68
CA SER A 141 2.51 11.72 11.74
C SER A 141 2.35 10.76 12.93
N ILE A 142 3.36 9.94 13.24
CA ILE A 142 3.39 9.10 14.44
C ILE A 142 3.33 9.95 15.71
N GLU A 143 4.13 11.02 15.81
CA GLU A 143 4.13 11.94 16.95
C GLU A 143 2.76 12.59 17.17
N ALA A 144 2.12 13.06 16.09
CA ALA A 144 0.78 13.63 16.13
C ALA A 144 -0.27 12.61 16.59
N LYS A 145 -0.26 11.40 16.00
CA LYS A 145 -1.16 10.30 16.39
C LYS A 145 -0.95 9.87 17.84
N ASN A 146 0.30 9.76 18.30
CA ASN A 146 0.62 9.40 19.68
C ASN A 146 0.20 10.49 20.67
N SER A 147 0.36 11.76 20.30
CA SER A 147 -0.17 12.88 21.07
C SER A 147 -1.70 12.77 21.19
N ARG A 148 -2.40 12.48 20.10
CA ARG A 148 -3.86 12.27 20.14
C ARG A 148 -4.26 11.05 20.99
N ARG A 149 -3.58 9.91 20.84
CA ARG A 149 -3.82 8.70 21.63
C ARG A 149 -3.63 8.94 23.12
N LYS A 150 -2.62 9.72 23.52
CA LYS A 150 -2.40 10.14 24.91
C LYS A 150 -3.59 10.92 25.47
N HIS A 151 -4.16 11.86 24.71
CA HIS A 151 -5.37 12.60 25.12
C HIS A 151 -6.61 11.69 25.25
N LEU A 152 -6.64 10.59 24.50
CA LEU A 152 -7.69 9.57 24.56
C LEU A 152 -7.42 8.46 25.59
N GLY A 153 -6.35 8.55 26.38
CA GLY A 153 -5.97 7.52 27.36
C GLY A 153 -5.50 6.19 26.73
N LYS A 154 -5.14 6.19 25.45
CA LYS A 154 -4.63 5.02 24.72
C LYS A 154 -3.09 4.95 24.79
N PRO A 155 -2.49 3.75 24.77
CA PRO A 155 -1.03 3.62 24.68
C PRO A 155 -0.50 4.16 23.35
N PRO A 156 0.79 4.47 23.20
CA PRO A 156 1.38 4.82 21.91
C PRO A 156 1.17 3.73 20.84
N LEU A 157 1.26 4.12 19.57
CA LEU A 157 1.33 3.20 18.44
C LEU A 157 2.51 2.25 18.61
N LYS A 158 2.37 1.03 18.06
CA LYS A 158 3.44 0.03 18.08
C LYS A 158 4.57 0.43 17.14
N GLU A 159 5.79 0.01 17.43
CA GLU A 159 7.00 0.35 16.65
C GLU A 159 6.86 -0.02 15.16
N TYR A 160 6.24 -1.16 14.85
CA TYR A 160 6.03 -1.62 13.47
C TYR A 160 5.23 -0.65 12.60
N PHE A 161 4.48 0.30 13.19
CA PHE A 161 3.72 1.29 12.41
C PHE A 161 4.64 2.12 11.52
N ARG A 162 5.83 2.45 12.02
CA ARG A 162 6.85 3.18 11.25
C ARG A 162 7.21 2.39 10.00
N ASP A 163 7.69 1.17 10.17
CA ASP A 163 8.24 0.39 9.05
C ASP A 163 7.16 0.05 8.01
N PHE A 164 5.94 -0.25 8.43
CA PHE A 164 4.85 -0.50 7.48
C PHE A 164 4.34 0.78 6.81
N ALA A 165 4.33 1.93 7.48
CA ALA A 165 4.02 3.20 6.84
C ALA A 165 5.07 3.55 5.76
N LEU A 166 6.35 3.35 6.06
CA LEU A 166 7.43 3.54 5.09
C LEU A 166 7.31 2.58 3.90
N LEU A 167 7.04 1.30 4.17
CA LEU A 167 6.78 0.32 3.13
C LEU A 167 5.63 0.76 2.23
N GLN A 168 4.53 1.25 2.82
CA GLN A 168 3.35 1.68 2.08
C GLN A 168 3.63 2.87 1.16
N GLU A 169 4.21 3.93 1.70
CA GLU A 169 4.45 5.15 0.93
C GLU A 169 5.58 4.98 -0.09
N ALA A 170 6.67 4.30 0.26
CA ALA A 170 7.74 4.01 -0.68
C ALA A 170 7.27 3.10 -1.82
N THR A 171 6.42 2.10 -1.53
CA THR A 171 5.83 1.24 -2.56
C THR A 171 5.03 2.05 -3.57
N LYS A 172 4.11 2.89 -3.11
CA LYS A 172 3.27 3.71 -3.99
C LYS A 172 4.11 4.69 -4.81
N ALA A 173 5.02 5.41 -4.16
CA ALA A 173 5.87 6.40 -4.81
C ALA A 173 6.81 5.77 -5.85
N ALA A 174 7.44 4.63 -5.54
CA ALA A 174 8.37 3.96 -6.44
C ALA A 174 7.62 3.30 -7.61
N CYS A 175 6.47 2.68 -7.35
CA CYS A 175 5.61 2.15 -8.41
C CYS A 175 5.22 3.24 -9.40
N LEU A 176 4.78 4.41 -8.91
CA LEU A 176 4.47 5.55 -9.76
C LEU A 176 5.69 6.06 -10.53
N LEU A 177 6.85 6.18 -9.87
CA LEU A 177 8.09 6.62 -10.53
C LEU A 177 8.51 5.68 -11.68
N ILE A 178 8.49 4.37 -11.42
CA ILE A 178 8.98 3.34 -12.34
C ILE A 178 7.98 3.09 -13.48
N CYS A 179 6.68 3.07 -13.16
CA CYS A 179 5.64 2.76 -14.13
C CYS A 179 5.09 4.01 -14.81
N GLY A 180 5.28 5.20 -14.25
CA GLY A 180 4.71 6.45 -14.78
C GLY A 180 3.23 6.66 -14.44
N ASP A 181 2.53 5.64 -13.93
CA ASP A 181 1.18 5.76 -13.38
C ASP A 181 0.91 4.66 -12.33
N ILE A 182 -0.13 4.84 -11.52
CA ILE A 182 -0.55 3.91 -10.46
C ILE A 182 -2.06 4.03 -10.21
N THR A 183 -2.69 2.94 -9.77
CA THR A 183 -4.01 2.99 -9.13
C THR A 183 -3.88 2.56 -7.67
N VAL A 184 -4.42 3.36 -6.73
CA VAL A 184 -4.42 3.06 -5.30
C VAL A 184 -5.86 2.90 -4.83
N ALA A 185 -6.22 1.74 -4.28
CA ALA A 185 -7.55 1.48 -3.75
C ALA A 185 -7.51 1.22 -2.24
N HIS A 186 -8.46 1.79 -1.52
CA HIS A 186 -8.70 1.41 -0.14
C HIS A 186 -9.84 0.40 -0.06
N THR A 187 -9.82 -0.42 0.98
CA THR A 187 -10.85 -1.43 1.25
C THR A 187 -12.00 -0.93 2.14
N ALA A 188 -12.02 0.36 2.49
CA ALA A 188 -13.07 0.96 3.31
C ALA A 188 -13.29 2.43 2.94
N GLN A 189 -14.52 2.91 3.13
CA GLN A 189 -14.88 4.31 2.90
C GLN A 189 -14.16 5.25 3.87
N ASN A 190 -14.15 4.87 5.16
CA ASN A 190 -13.49 5.60 6.22
C ASN A 190 -12.24 4.85 6.66
N ILE A 191 -11.14 5.57 6.86
CA ILE A 191 -9.88 5.00 7.32
C ILE A 191 -9.67 5.40 8.78
N SER A 192 -9.46 4.41 9.65
CA SER A 192 -9.11 4.67 11.06
C SER A 192 -7.83 5.51 11.13
N GLU A 193 -7.88 6.61 11.90
CA GLU A 193 -6.72 7.47 12.16
C GLU A 193 -5.51 6.67 12.65
N PHE A 194 -5.74 5.63 13.48
CA PHE A 194 -4.70 4.80 14.09
C PHE A 194 -4.41 3.52 13.32
N SER A 195 -4.79 3.45 12.03
CA SER A 195 -4.36 2.38 11.12
C SER A 195 -3.04 2.74 10.43
N VAL A 196 -2.35 1.73 9.89
CA VAL A 196 -1.19 1.96 8.99
C VAL A 196 -1.67 2.62 7.69
N THR A 197 -2.83 2.20 7.16
CA THR A 197 -3.41 2.78 5.93
C THR A 197 -3.57 4.30 6.04
N SER A 198 -3.84 4.88 7.21
CA SER A 198 -4.00 6.35 7.33
C SER A 198 -2.74 7.16 7.02
N PHE A 199 -1.56 6.53 6.94
CA PHE A 199 -0.33 7.20 6.49
C PHE A 199 -0.33 7.57 5.00
N TYR A 200 -1.31 7.12 4.20
CA TYR A 200 -1.49 7.62 2.83
C TYR A 200 -1.60 9.15 2.74
N GLN A 201 -2.05 9.81 3.81
CA GLN A 201 -2.11 11.27 3.88
C GLN A 201 -0.70 11.88 3.75
N THR A 202 0.31 11.25 4.34
CA THR A 202 1.71 11.66 4.23
C THR A 202 2.17 11.66 2.77
N GLY A 203 1.87 10.61 2.00
CA GLY A 203 2.24 10.56 0.58
C GLY A 203 1.53 11.61 -0.27
N LEU A 204 0.26 11.89 0.01
CA LEU A 204 -0.47 12.98 -0.65
C LEU A 204 0.11 14.36 -0.32
N GLU A 205 0.43 14.62 0.96
CA GLU A 205 1.00 15.89 1.42
C GLU A 205 2.38 16.16 0.84
N LEU A 206 3.19 15.11 0.67
CA LEU A 206 4.51 15.19 0.04
C LEU A 206 4.45 15.22 -1.49
N GLY A 207 3.28 15.07 -2.12
CA GLY A 207 3.17 14.97 -3.58
C GLY A 207 3.84 13.72 -4.15
N LEU A 208 3.87 12.63 -3.38
CA LEU A 208 4.38 11.34 -3.85
C LEU A 208 3.48 10.75 -4.94
N TYR A 209 2.17 10.97 -4.82
CA TYR A 209 1.12 10.62 -5.76
C TYR A 209 -0.06 11.57 -5.55
N GLU A 210 -1.02 11.55 -6.46
CA GLU A 210 -2.14 12.48 -6.50
C GLU A 210 -3.47 11.79 -6.15
N LYS A 211 -4.42 12.60 -5.66
CA LYS A 211 -5.78 12.11 -5.32
C LYS A 211 -6.49 11.44 -6.49
N HIS A 212 -6.17 11.83 -7.73
CA HIS A 212 -6.82 11.25 -8.89
C HIS A 212 -6.42 9.79 -9.16
N GLN A 213 -5.30 9.34 -8.59
CA GLN A 213 -4.83 7.95 -8.64
C GLN A 213 -5.51 7.10 -7.56
N MET A 214 -6.26 7.73 -6.65
CA MET A 214 -6.99 7.03 -5.60
C MET A 214 -8.40 6.65 -6.04
N VAL A 215 -8.78 5.41 -5.76
CA VAL A 215 -10.13 4.88 -5.98
C VAL A 215 -10.99 5.12 -4.75
N SER A 216 -12.11 5.81 -4.95
CA SER A 216 -13.10 6.00 -3.89
C SER A 216 -13.83 4.69 -3.58
N TYR A 217 -13.83 4.31 -2.31
CA TYR A 217 -14.68 3.24 -1.80
C TYR A 217 -16.02 3.86 -1.38
N ILE A 218 -17.11 3.56 -2.10
CA ILE A 218 -18.40 4.24 -1.93
C ILE A 218 -19.46 3.39 -1.23
N ASP A 219 -19.21 2.09 -1.07
CA ASP A 219 -20.09 1.23 -0.29
C ASP A 219 -20.05 1.65 1.19
N LYS A 220 -21.22 1.75 1.81
CA LYS A 220 -21.30 1.99 3.26
C LYS A 220 -20.87 0.72 3.96
N ASP A 221 -19.82 0.85 4.75
CA ASP A 221 -19.42 -0.19 5.69
C ASP A 221 -19.79 0.27 7.10
N ASP A 222 -20.57 -0.51 7.85
CA ASP A 222 -20.85 -0.26 9.27
C ASP A 222 -19.64 -0.63 10.15
N LEU A 223 -18.45 -0.12 9.78
CA LEU A 223 -17.22 -0.32 10.52
C LEU A 223 -17.20 0.61 11.74
N ASP A 224 -17.43 0.02 12.90
CA ASP A 224 -17.23 0.70 14.18
C ASP A 224 -15.77 0.55 14.62
N PHE A 225 -14.93 1.52 14.22
CA PHE A 225 -13.50 1.50 14.54
C PHE A 225 -13.21 1.57 16.04
N GLU A 226 -14.13 2.08 16.88
CA GLU A 226 -13.96 2.05 18.33
C GLU A 226 -14.10 0.62 18.89
N LYS A 227 -15.00 -0.18 18.32
CA LYS A 227 -15.15 -1.60 18.68
C LYS A 227 -14.08 -2.49 18.06
N ILE A 228 -13.63 -2.16 16.85
CA ILE A 228 -12.67 -2.96 16.07
C ILE A 228 -11.24 -2.70 16.53
N ASP A 229 -10.85 -1.43 16.76
CA ASP A 229 -9.48 -1.04 17.06
C ASP A 229 -9.27 -0.78 18.56
N LYS A 230 -9.25 -1.87 19.32
CA LYS A 230 -8.94 -1.87 20.76
C LYS A 230 -7.44 -1.70 21.08
N ARG A 231 -6.61 -1.50 20.06
CA ARG A 231 -5.14 -1.43 20.18
C ARG A 231 -4.66 -0.04 20.56
#